data_AF-A0A8H4X6U3-F1
#
_entry.id   AF-A0A8H4X6U3-F1
#
_cell.length_a   1.000
_cell.length_b   1.000
_cell.length_c   1.000
_cell.angle_alpha   90.00
_cell.angle_beta   90.00
_cell.angle_gamma   90.00
#
_symmetry.space_group_name_H-M   'P 1'
#
loop_
_entity.id
_entity.type
_entity.pdbx_description
1 polymer ?
#
loop_
_entity_poly.entity_id
_entity_poly.type
_entity_poly.pdbx_seq_one_letter_code
_entity_poly.pdbx_strand_id
1 'polypeptide(L)'
;MVDTEMVNGETTPSIDKQQSEEVAKLPAEIPAKADLLRPKKYKTSDLPLTQDQQTAIQSLLVAFKKKGGFDNYRKKIWADFDNSEFKAKFTNALQELAEKEIEREPAHLSRDRGKAATLIEGAVDRSDIYKNTEHDLESFMTQHLETMLTSIREIRRKEVGEEIALKEEIAGNKTEEDYDRWRSERMAAREKIHQAELAEQARIDAEREKIRQE
;
A
#
# COMPACT_ATOMS: atom_id res chain seq x y z
N MET A 1 50.75 63.77 18.88
CA MET A 1 49.91 64.98 18.76
C MET A 1 49.04 64.74 17.54
N VAL A 2 47.76 64.40 17.77
CA VAL A 2 46.61 65.34 17.63
C VAL A 2 46.28 65.41 16.13
N ASP A 3 45.12 65.05 15.58
CA ASP A 3 43.76 64.75 16.08
C ASP A 3 42.96 64.34 14.80
N THR A 4 42.03 63.36 14.82
CA THR A 4 40.56 63.58 14.98
C THR A 4 39.95 64.09 13.64
N GLU A 5 38.91 63.53 13.00
CA GLU A 5 37.77 62.73 13.46
C GLU A 5 36.84 62.39 12.26
N MET A 6 35.81 61.59 12.53
CA MET A 6 34.50 61.49 11.83
C MET A 6 34.48 60.59 10.56
N VAL A 7 33.51 59.69 10.32
CA VAL A 7 32.12 59.62 10.81
C VAL A 7 31.47 58.27 10.41
N ASN A 8 30.50 57.81 11.21
CA ASN A 8 29.38 56.88 10.97
C ASN A 8 29.69 55.48 10.37
N GLY A 9 29.21 54.35 10.91
CA GLY A 9 28.01 54.07 11.67
C GLY A 9 27.32 52.91 10.95
N GLU A 10 27.37 51.69 11.48
CA GLU A 10 26.59 50.56 10.95
C GLU A 10 26.22 49.59 12.06
N THR A 11 24.92 49.41 12.17
CA THR A 11 24.17 48.56 13.08
C THR A 11 24.33 47.11 12.66
N THR A 12 24.86 46.25 13.53
CA THR A 12 24.79 44.79 13.33
C THR A 12 23.66 44.21 14.18
N PRO A 13 22.63 43.58 13.59
CA PRO A 13 21.60 42.88 14.34
C PRO A 13 22.10 41.49 14.74
N SER A 14 21.81 41.13 15.99
CA SER A 14 21.93 39.80 16.54
C SER A 14 20.96 38.85 15.82
N ILE A 15 21.49 37.87 15.09
CA ILE A 15 20.73 36.73 14.55
C ILE A 15 21.46 35.48 15.03
N ASP A 16 21.08 35.00 16.20
CA ASP A 16 21.37 33.62 16.61
C ASP A 16 20.32 33.18 17.62
N LYS A 17 19.13 32.89 17.10
CA LYS A 17 18.05 32.20 17.81
C LYS A 17 17.01 31.65 16.83
N GLN A 18 17.46 30.97 15.78
CA GLN A 18 16.61 30.15 14.91
C GLN A 18 17.35 28.88 14.46
N GLN A 19 17.91 28.15 15.42
CA GLN A 19 18.35 26.76 15.22
C GLN A 19 18.03 25.97 16.47
N SER A 20 16.75 25.68 16.70
CA SER A 20 16.29 24.73 17.72
C SER A 20 14.79 24.49 17.59
N GLU A 21 14.32 24.16 16.38
CA GLU A 21 12.95 23.63 16.20
C GLU A 21 12.84 22.88 14.85
N GLU A 22 13.81 22.01 14.55
CA GLU A 22 13.69 21.05 13.45
C GLU A 22 14.14 19.67 13.93
N VAL A 23 13.52 19.17 15.00
CA VAL A 23 13.62 17.76 15.37
C VAL A 23 12.23 17.26 15.74
N ALA A 24 11.81 16.22 15.04
CA ALA A 24 10.65 15.36 15.28
C ALA A 24 9.26 15.90 14.89
N LYS A 25 9.00 15.94 13.58
CA LYS A 25 7.67 15.58 13.06
C LYS A 25 7.83 14.60 11.90
N LEU A 26 8.11 13.34 12.22
CA LEU A 26 7.84 12.25 11.26
C LEU A 26 6.34 12.31 10.92
N PRO A 27 5.96 12.50 9.65
CA PRO A 27 4.58 12.78 9.31
C PRO A 27 3.76 11.49 9.37
N ALA A 28 2.57 11.60 9.97
CA ALA A 28 1.52 10.59 10.00
C ALA A 28 1.01 10.13 8.60
N GLU A 29 1.62 10.60 7.50
CA GLU A 29 1.33 10.16 6.13
C GLU A 29 1.89 8.78 5.77
N ILE A 30 3.06 8.42 6.31
CA ILE A 30 3.69 7.11 6.03
C ILE A 30 2.79 5.93 6.45
N PRO A 31 2.17 5.90 7.65
CA PRO A 31 1.29 4.80 8.03
C PRO A 31 -0.01 4.73 7.21
N ALA A 32 -0.51 5.85 6.68
CA ALA A 32 -1.70 5.87 5.82
C ALA A 32 -1.40 5.29 4.42
N LYS A 33 -0.21 5.57 3.87
CA LYS A 33 0.22 5.06 2.56
C LYS A 33 0.59 3.57 2.61
N ALA A 34 1.17 3.12 3.72
CA ALA A 34 1.46 1.69 3.94
C ALA A 34 0.19 0.83 3.94
N ASP A 35 -0.96 1.40 4.33
CA ASP A 35 -2.25 0.71 4.30
C ASP A 35 -2.71 0.31 2.90
N LEU A 36 -2.17 0.95 1.85
CA LEU A 36 -2.51 0.64 0.47
C LEU A 36 -1.87 -0.67 -0.04
N LEU A 37 -0.76 -1.10 0.59
CA LEU A 37 -0.09 -2.37 0.27
C LEU A 37 -0.62 -3.54 1.09
N ARG A 38 -1.34 -3.25 2.18
CA ARG A 38 -1.95 -4.29 3.00
C ARG A 38 -3.15 -4.92 2.28
N PRO A 39 -3.37 -6.24 2.42
CA PRO A 39 -4.58 -6.87 1.94
C PRO A 39 -5.81 -6.15 2.49
N LYS A 40 -6.62 -5.56 1.60
CA LYS A 40 -7.85 -4.87 1.98
C LYS A 40 -8.86 -5.87 2.52
N LYS A 41 -9.73 -5.39 3.42
CA LYS A 41 -10.81 -6.20 4.03
C LYS A 41 -11.73 -6.82 2.98
N TYR A 42 -11.91 -6.14 1.85
CA TYR A 42 -12.77 -6.54 0.75
C TYR A 42 -11.97 -6.82 -0.52
N LYS A 43 -12.29 -7.92 -1.19
CA LYS A 43 -11.76 -8.21 -2.53
C LYS A 43 -12.53 -7.41 -3.56
N THR A 44 -11.93 -7.22 -4.75
CA THR A 44 -12.60 -6.56 -5.88
C THR A 44 -13.90 -7.27 -6.30
N SER A 45 -13.98 -8.58 -6.11
CA SER A 45 -15.21 -9.38 -6.33
C SER A 45 -16.33 -9.06 -5.35
N ASP A 46 -15.98 -8.58 -4.16
CA ASP A 46 -16.94 -8.30 -3.09
C ASP A 46 -17.49 -6.88 -3.21
N LEU A 47 -16.88 -6.03 -4.04
CA LEU A 47 -17.32 -4.68 -4.30
C LEU A 47 -18.49 -4.68 -5.30
N PRO A 48 -19.46 -3.76 -5.17
CA PRO A 48 -20.61 -3.64 -6.05
C PRO A 48 -20.21 -2.91 -7.34
N LEU A 49 -19.28 -3.51 -8.07
CA LEU A 49 -18.79 -3.00 -9.33
C LEU A 49 -19.65 -3.53 -10.47
N THR A 50 -20.03 -2.65 -11.40
CA THR A 50 -20.68 -3.05 -12.64
C THR A 50 -19.68 -3.77 -13.55
N GLN A 51 -20.18 -4.53 -14.53
CA GLN A 51 -19.33 -5.19 -15.51
C GLN A 51 -18.43 -4.20 -16.27
N ASP A 52 -18.94 -3.01 -16.57
CA ASP A 52 -18.19 -1.96 -17.25
C ASP A 52 -17.05 -1.42 -16.38
N GLN A 53 -17.29 -1.25 -15.08
CA GLN A 53 -16.26 -0.82 -14.12
C GLN A 53 -15.16 -1.87 -13.98
N GLN A 54 -15.51 -3.16 -13.90
CA GLN A 54 -14.53 -4.25 -13.86
C GLN A 54 -13.68 -4.27 -15.13
N THR A 55 -14.32 -4.13 -16.31
CA THR A 55 -13.63 -4.06 -17.61
C THR A 55 -12.68 -2.86 -17.68
N ALA A 56 -13.11 -1.69 -17.18
CA ALA A 56 -12.28 -0.50 -17.15
C ALA A 56 -11.03 -0.68 -16.28
N ILE A 57 -11.15 -1.29 -15.10
CA ILE A 57 -10.01 -1.60 -14.22
C ILE A 57 -9.02 -2.54 -14.94
N GLN A 58 -9.51 -3.59 -15.60
CA GLN A 58 -8.66 -4.51 -16.35
C GLN A 58 -7.97 -3.83 -17.54
N SER A 59 -8.68 -2.96 -18.26
CA SER A 59 -8.10 -2.15 -19.35
C SER A 59 -6.97 -1.25 -18.84
N LEU A 60 -7.17 -0.60 -17.69
CA LEU A 60 -6.15 0.25 -17.07
C LEU A 60 -4.89 -0.54 -16.69
N LEU A 61 -5.05 -1.76 -16.15
CA LEU A 61 -3.92 -2.64 -15.85
C LEU A 61 -3.09 -2.96 -17.11
N VAL A 62 -3.77 -3.32 -18.20
CA VAL A 62 -3.13 -3.62 -19.48
C VAL A 62 -2.45 -2.38 -20.06
N ALA A 63 -3.12 -1.23 -20.04
CA ALA A 63 -2.60 0.02 -20.54
C ALA A 63 -1.37 0.51 -19.74
N PHE A 64 -1.41 0.39 -18.42
CA PHE A 64 -0.29 0.72 -17.53
C PHE A 64 0.96 -0.14 -17.83
N LYS A 65 0.77 -1.45 -18.01
CA LYS A 65 1.85 -2.37 -18.43
C LYS A 65 2.38 -2.03 -19.82
N LYS A 66 1.49 -1.82 -20.80
CA LYS A 66 1.86 -1.51 -22.19
C LYS A 66 2.63 -0.19 -22.33
N LYS A 67 2.30 0.81 -21.51
CA LYS A 67 3.00 2.10 -21.46
C LYS A 67 4.31 2.05 -20.66
N GLY A 68 4.72 0.86 -20.19
CA GLY A 68 5.97 0.68 -19.46
C GLY A 68 5.94 1.13 -18.00
N GLY A 69 4.76 1.47 -17.45
CA GLY A 69 4.63 1.89 -16.06
C GLY A 69 5.20 0.86 -15.09
N PHE A 70 4.81 -0.40 -15.24
CA PHE A 70 5.31 -1.50 -14.40
C PHE A 70 6.84 -1.62 -14.42
N ASP A 71 7.45 -1.68 -15.60
CA ASP A 71 8.91 -1.86 -15.70
C ASP A 71 9.68 -0.64 -15.20
N ASN A 72 9.17 0.57 -15.45
CA ASN A 72 9.75 1.81 -14.95
C ASN A 72 9.80 1.84 -13.41
N TYR A 73 8.69 1.52 -12.74
CA TYR A 73 8.63 1.53 -11.28
C TYR A 73 9.41 0.37 -10.67
N ARG A 74 9.39 -0.82 -11.27
CA ARG A 74 10.24 -1.95 -10.86
C ARG A 74 11.72 -1.57 -10.86
N LYS A 75 12.19 -0.90 -11.91
CA LYS A 75 13.57 -0.39 -12.01
C LYS A 75 13.89 0.67 -10.97
N LYS A 76 12.97 1.62 -10.73
CA LYS A 76 13.13 2.67 -9.71
C LYS A 76 13.24 2.08 -8.31
N ILE A 77 12.29 1.23 -7.91
CA ILE A 77 12.30 0.57 -6.60
C ILE A 77 13.59 -0.23 -6.42
N TRP A 78 14.03 -0.97 -7.45
CA TRP A 78 15.31 -1.68 -7.40
C TRP A 78 16.49 -0.73 -7.20
N ALA A 79 16.56 0.37 -7.95
CA ALA A 79 17.63 1.35 -7.82
C ALA A 79 17.64 2.01 -6.44
N ASP A 80 16.46 2.33 -5.88
CA ASP A 80 16.34 2.92 -4.55
C ASP A 80 16.83 1.94 -3.47
N PHE A 81 16.44 0.67 -3.58
CA PHE A 81 16.96 -0.38 -2.71
C PHE A 81 18.48 -0.54 -2.85
N ASP A 82 18.99 -0.61 -4.09
CA ASP A 82 20.41 -0.87 -4.38
C ASP A 82 21.34 0.23 -3.85
N ASN A 83 20.86 1.48 -3.84
CA ASN A 83 21.58 2.64 -3.33
C ASN A 83 21.33 2.90 -1.83
N SER A 84 20.48 2.11 -1.17
CA SER A 84 20.12 2.32 0.24
C SER A 84 21.00 1.52 1.21
N GLU A 85 20.99 1.94 2.47
CA GLU A 85 21.60 1.19 3.58
C GLU A 85 20.94 -0.18 3.79
N PHE A 86 19.71 -0.39 3.31
CA PHE A 86 19.01 -1.67 3.42
C PHE A 86 19.69 -2.79 2.63
N LYS A 87 20.36 -2.47 1.51
CA LYS A 87 21.19 -3.46 0.81
C LYS A 87 22.34 -3.94 1.70
N ALA A 88 23.04 -3.01 2.35
CA ALA A 88 24.14 -3.36 3.27
C ALA A 88 23.62 -4.17 4.47
N LYS A 89 22.49 -3.76 5.05
CA LYS A 89 21.80 -4.52 6.12
C LYS A 89 21.47 -5.94 5.67
N PHE A 90 20.92 -6.12 4.47
CA PHE A 90 20.60 -7.44 3.91
C PHE A 90 21.86 -8.30 3.70
N THR A 91 22.91 -7.75 3.08
CA THR A 91 24.16 -8.49 2.85
C THR A 91 24.86 -8.87 4.15
N ASN A 92 24.83 -7.99 5.16
CA ASN A 92 25.40 -8.28 6.47
C ASN A 92 24.63 -9.39 7.18
N ALA A 93 23.29 -9.36 7.13
CA ALA A 93 22.46 -10.42 7.71
C ALA A 93 22.73 -11.79 7.03
N LEU A 94 22.90 -11.82 5.71
CA LEU A 94 23.29 -13.04 4.99
C LEU A 94 24.66 -13.54 5.42
N GLN A 95 25.63 -12.64 5.55
CA GLN A 95 26.99 -12.98 5.98
C GLN A 95 26.99 -13.55 7.40
N GLU A 96 26.34 -12.89 8.35
CA GLU A 96 26.24 -13.35 9.74
C GLU A 96 25.58 -14.73 9.84
N LEU A 97 24.53 -14.99 9.04
CA LEU A 97 23.90 -16.31 9.02
C LEU A 97 24.84 -17.37 8.44
N ALA A 98 25.51 -17.05 7.33
CA ALA A 98 26.47 -17.96 6.73
C ALA A 98 27.62 -18.31 7.69
N GLU A 99 28.14 -17.32 8.42
CA GLU A 99 29.16 -17.51 9.46
C GLU A 99 28.66 -18.43 10.59
N LYS A 100 27.43 -18.20 11.10
CA LYS A 100 26.81 -19.07 12.11
C LYS A 100 26.59 -20.51 11.62
N GLU A 101 26.21 -20.70 10.37
CA GLU A 101 26.06 -22.04 9.79
C GLU A 101 27.42 -22.74 9.63
N ILE A 102 28.47 -22.00 9.26
CA ILE A 102 29.86 -22.51 9.22
C ILE A 102 30.35 -22.89 10.62
N GLU A 103 30.06 -22.09 11.64
CA GLU A 103 30.40 -22.41 13.03
C GLU A 103 29.66 -23.66 13.51
N ARG A 104 28.38 -23.83 13.14
CA ARG A 104 27.58 -25.00 13.49
C ARG A 104 28.06 -26.26 12.77
N GLU A 105 28.37 -26.17 11.48
CA GLU A 105 28.87 -27.28 10.66
C GLU A 105 30.15 -26.86 9.91
N PRO A 106 31.33 -26.99 10.54
CA PRO A 106 32.62 -26.62 9.92
C PRO A 106 32.93 -27.39 8.64
N ALA A 107 32.28 -28.54 8.45
CA ALA A 107 32.40 -29.34 7.24
C ALA A 107 31.97 -28.58 5.97
N HIS A 108 31.15 -27.52 6.09
CA HIS A 108 30.81 -26.64 4.96
C HIS A 108 32.03 -26.04 4.27
N LEU A 109 33.11 -25.73 5.01
CA LEU A 109 34.36 -25.20 4.43
C LEU A 109 35.18 -26.26 3.68
N SER A 110 35.03 -27.52 4.07
CA SER A 110 35.72 -28.66 3.44
C SER A 110 34.96 -29.30 2.28
N ARG A 111 33.66 -29.01 2.17
CA ARG A 111 32.78 -29.51 1.11
C ARG A 111 32.96 -28.71 -0.18
N ASP A 112 32.42 -29.27 -1.26
CA ASP A 112 32.25 -28.54 -2.52
C ASP A 112 31.47 -27.24 -2.29
N ARG A 113 31.98 -26.13 -2.84
CA ARG A 113 31.44 -24.78 -2.63
C ARG A 113 29.98 -24.67 -3.05
N GLY A 114 29.58 -25.35 -4.13
CA GLY A 114 28.19 -25.34 -4.59
C GLY A 114 27.26 -26.04 -3.61
N LYS A 115 27.67 -27.23 -3.12
CA LYS A 115 26.89 -27.97 -2.11
C LYS A 115 26.77 -27.20 -0.79
N ALA A 116 27.84 -26.57 -0.34
CA ALA A 116 27.82 -25.75 0.87
C ALA A 116 26.90 -24.53 0.69
N ALA A 117 26.99 -23.83 -0.45
CA ALA A 117 26.14 -22.70 -0.77
C ALA A 117 24.65 -23.07 -0.72
N THR A 118 24.24 -24.19 -1.34
CA THR A 118 22.83 -24.64 -1.30
C THR A 118 22.34 -24.97 0.11
N LEU A 119 23.20 -25.50 0.99
CA LEU A 119 22.82 -25.79 2.37
C LEU A 119 22.62 -24.51 3.19
N ILE A 120 23.52 -23.54 3.02
CA ILE A 120 23.44 -22.22 3.66
C ILE A 120 22.24 -21.43 3.11
N GLU A 121 22.02 -21.44 1.79
CA GLU A 121 20.84 -20.85 1.15
C GLU A 121 19.55 -21.42 1.74
N GLY A 122 19.46 -22.74 1.90
CA GLY A 122 18.33 -23.36 2.57
C GLY A 122 18.15 -22.89 4.03
N ALA A 123 19.23 -22.55 4.74
CA ALA A 123 19.14 -21.94 6.07
C ALA A 123 18.63 -20.50 6.02
N VAL A 124 19.05 -19.72 5.01
CA VAL A 124 18.52 -18.38 4.75
C VAL A 124 17.01 -18.44 4.47
N ASP A 125 16.55 -19.36 3.62
CA ASP A 125 15.13 -19.53 3.26
C ASP A 125 14.22 -19.78 4.48
N ARG A 126 14.76 -20.48 5.49
CA ARG A 126 14.05 -20.78 6.74
C ARG A 126 14.13 -19.64 7.77
N SER A 127 15.04 -18.69 7.57
CA SER A 127 15.19 -17.52 8.41
C SER A 127 14.19 -16.42 8.03
N ASP A 128 14.11 -15.35 8.83
CA ASP A 128 13.30 -14.18 8.52
C ASP A 128 14.04 -13.13 7.68
N ILE A 129 15.26 -13.40 7.19
CA ILE A 129 16.06 -12.41 6.44
C ILE A 129 15.28 -11.90 5.22
N TYR A 130 14.74 -12.79 4.38
CA TYR A 130 13.96 -12.39 3.21
C TYR A 130 12.69 -11.62 3.57
N LYS A 131 11.99 -12.02 4.63
CA LYS A 131 10.77 -11.32 5.09
C LYS A 131 11.09 -9.90 5.58
N ASN A 132 12.19 -9.74 6.30
CA ASN A 132 12.63 -8.44 6.77
C ASN A 132 13.02 -7.53 5.59
N THR A 133 13.71 -8.07 4.58
CA THR A 133 14.04 -7.33 3.36
C THR A 133 12.81 -7.02 2.51
N GLU A 134 11.84 -7.92 2.45
CA GLU A 134 10.55 -7.67 1.79
C GLU A 134 9.81 -6.50 2.45
N HIS A 135 9.81 -6.43 3.78
CA HIS A 135 9.24 -5.29 4.51
C HIS A 135 9.98 -3.98 4.24
N ASP A 136 11.31 -4.02 4.15
CA ASP A 136 12.11 -2.86 3.74
C ASP A 136 11.73 -2.44 2.29
N LEU A 137 11.50 -3.38 1.38
CA LEU A 137 11.01 -3.13 0.01
C LEU A 137 9.59 -2.56 -0.05
N GLU A 138 8.67 -2.99 0.82
CA GLU A 138 7.33 -2.41 0.95
C GLU A 138 7.37 -0.91 1.26
N SER A 139 8.35 -0.49 2.05
CA SER A 139 8.56 0.92 2.37
C SER A 139 8.93 1.73 1.12
N PHE A 140 9.79 1.20 0.25
CA PHE A 140 10.10 1.81 -1.05
C PHE A 140 8.89 1.82 -1.98
N MET A 141 8.13 0.72 -2.06
CA MET A 141 6.91 0.68 -2.86
C MET A 141 5.90 1.75 -2.43
N THR A 142 5.75 1.95 -1.13
CA THR A 142 4.86 2.96 -0.54
C THR A 142 5.21 4.38 -0.99
N GLN A 143 6.50 4.69 -1.11
CA GLN A 143 6.97 6.01 -1.59
C GLN A 143 6.56 6.30 -3.03
N HIS A 144 6.50 5.27 -3.89
CA HIS A 144 6.16 5.43 -5.31
C HIS A 144 4.66 5.35 -5.59
N LEU A 145 3.85 4.90 -4.62
CA LEU A 145 2.47 4.49 -4.86
C LEU A 145 1.56 5.62 -5.35
N GLU A 146 1.68 6.82 -4.78
CA GLU A 146 0.92 8.00 -5.23
C GLU A 146 1.27 8.39 -6.67
N THR A 147 2.54 8.30 -7.03
CA THR A 147 2.97 8.60 -8.41
C THR A 147 2.48 7.54 -9.39
N MET A 148 2.48 6.26 -8.99
CA MET A 148 1.90 5.17 -9.77
C MET A 148 0.40 5.41 -9.99
N LEU A 149 -0.34 5.72 -8.93
CA LEU A 149 -1.77 6.02 -9.00
C LEU A 149 -2.05 7.22 -9.91
N THR A 150 -1.27 8.28 -9.79
CA THR A 150 -1.37 9.47 -10.66
C THR A 150 -1.18 9.09 -12.14
N SER A 151 -0.17 8.27 -12.45
CA SER A 151 0.07 7.81 -13.82
C SER A 151 -1.08 6.97 -14.38
N ILE A 152 -1.73 6.13 -13.55
CA ILE A 152 -2.91 5.35 -13.94
C ILE A 152 -4.10 6.27 -14.20
N ARG A 153 -4.33 7.27 -13.34
CA ARG A 153 -5.38 8.28 -13.52
C ARG A 153 -5.17 9.09 -14.80
N GLU A 154 -3.94 9.45 -15.13
CA GLU A 154 -3.62 10.10 -16.41
C GLU A 154 -3.91 9.22 -17.63
N ILE A 155 -3.68 7.90 -17.53
CA ILE A 155 -4.07 6.96 -18.58
C ILE A 155 -5.58 7.00 -18.76
N ARG A 156 -6.35 6.93 -17.66
CA ARG A 156 -7.82 6.97 -17.73
C ARG A 156 -8.33 8.28 -18.31
N ARG A 157 -7.81 9.43 -17.87
CA ARG A 157 -8.14 10.76 -18.41
C ARG A 157 -7.94 10.85 -19.92
N LYS A 158 -6.86 10.25 -20.45
CA LYS A 158 -6.59 10.21 -21.89
C LYS A 158 -7.54 9.28 -22.66
N GLU A 159 -8.12 8.27 -22.01
CA GLU A 159 -9.02 7.29 -22.64
C GLU A 159 -10.48 7.75 -22.67
N VAL A 160 -10.98 8.37 -21.60
CA VAL A 160 -12.40 8.74 -21.46
C VAL A 160 -12.66 10.25 -21.34
N GLY A 161 -11.60 11.07 -21.27
CA GLY A 161 -11.69 12.51 -21.05
C GLY A 161 -11.74 12.90 -19.56
N GLU A 162 -11.48 14.18 -19.28
CA GLU A 162 -11.35 14.72 -17.91
C GLU A 162 -12.63 14.55 -17.11
N GLU A 163 -13.79 14.86 -17.71
CA GLU A 163 -15.06 14.93 -16.99
C GLU A 163 -15.51 13.54 -16.49
N ILE A 164 -15.41 12.52 -17.35
CA ILE A 164 -15.78 11.15 -17.00
C ILE A 164 -14.81 10.60 -15.97
N ALA A 165 -13.50 10.79 -16.17
CA ALA A 165 -12.49 10.32 -15.24
C ALA A 165 -12.65 10.95 -13.84
N LEU A 166 -12.97 12.24 -13.75
CA LEU A 166 -13.20 12.91 -12.47
C LEU A 166 -14.44 12.36 -11.74
N LYS A 167 -15.53 12.10 -12.48
CA LYS A 167 -16.74 11.48 -11.91
C LYS A 167 -16.43 10.08 -11.38
N GLU A 168 -15.68 9.27 -12.13
CA GLU A 168 -15.23 7.93 -11.71
C GLU A 168 -14.34 8.00 -10.47
N GLU A 169 -13.40 8.93 -10.41
CA GLU A 169 -12.49 9.13 -9.27
C GLU A 169 -13.25 9.51 -7.99
N ILE A 170 -14.18 10.47 -8.08
CA ILE A 170 -15.03 10.88 -6.96
C ILE A 170 -15.90 9.71 -6.48
N ALA A 171 -16.50 8.96 -7.42
CA ALA A 171 -17.33 7.80 -7.08
C ALA A 171 -16.53 6.63 -6.47
N GLY A 172 -15.26 6.49 -6.85
CA GLY A 172 -14.36 5.43 -6.42
C GLY A 172 -13.68 5.67 -5.07
N ASN A 173 -13.58 6.91 -4.60
CA ASN A 173 -12.94 7.27 -3.33
C ASN A 173 -13.80 6.99 -2.07
N LYS A 174 -14.64 5.95 -2.10
CA LYS A 174 -15.42 5.52 -0.93
C LYS A 174 -14.54 4.80 0.07
N THR A 175 -14.69 5.12 1.36
CA THR A 175 -13.91 4.45 2.41
C THR A 175 -14.47 3.05 2.73
N GLU A 176 -13.71 2.25 3.47
CA GLU A 176 -14.20 0.95 3.95
C GLU A 176 -15.43 1.11 4.86
N GLU A 177 -15.47 2.17 5.68
CA GLU A 177 -16.62 2.48 6.53
C GLU A 177 -17.85 2.85 5.68
N ASP A 178 -17.67 3.58 4.59
CA ASP A 178 -18.76 3.89 3.65
C ASP A 178 -19.32 2.60 3.04
N TYR A 179 -18.42 1.67 2.73
CA TYR A 179 -18.81 0.38 2.17
C TYR A 179 -19.52 -0.52 3.19
N ASP A 180 -19.04 -0.54 4.44
CA ASP A 180 -19.67 -1.24 5.56
C ASP A 180 -21.11 -0.74 5.79
N ARG A 181 -21.31 0.59 5.75
CA ARG A 181 -22.64 1.20 5.88
C ARG A 181 -23.56 0.78 4.74
N TRP A 182 -23.11 0.96 3.49
CA TRP A 182 -23.89 0.56 2.31
C TRP A 182 -24.30 -0.92 2.35
N ARG A 183 -23.38 -1.81 2.74
CA ARG A 183 -23.64 -3.25 2.82
C ARG A 183 -24.65 -3.56 3.94
N SER A 184 -24.52 -2.92 5.10
CA SER A 184 -25.43 -3.12 6.25
C SER A 184 -26.85 -2.65 5.93
N GLU A 185 -26.98 -1.49 5.28
CA GLU A 185 -28.27 -0.97 4.80
C GLU A 185 -28.93 -1.92 3.80
N ARG A 186 -28.16 -2.45 2.85
CA ARG A 186 -28.66 -3.40 1.86
C ARG A 186 -29.09 -4.73 2.49
N MET A 187 -28.37 -5.21 3.51
CA MET A 187 -28.78 -6.39 4.27
C MET A 187 -30.05 -6.13 5.07
N ALA A 188 -30.16 -4.99 5.76
CA ALA A 188 -31.36 -4.61 6.48
C ALA A 188 -32.58 -4.44 5.57
N ALA A 189 -32.40 -3.90 4.37
CA ALA A 189 -33.46 -3.81 3.37
C ALA A 189 -33.94 -5.18 2.90
N ARG A 190 -33.02 -6.11 2.63
CA ARG A 190 -33.34 -7.50 2.27
C ARG A 190 -34.07 -8.24 3.39
N GLU A 191 -33.61 -8.06 4.63
CA GLU A 191 -34.26 -8.66 5.79
C GLU A 191 -35.69 -8.14 5.96
N LYS A 192 -35.93 -6.84 5.78
CA LYS A 192 -37.29 -6.28 5.80
C LYS A 192 -38.20 -6.90 4.74
N ILE A 193 -37.70 -7.11 3.52
CA ILE A 193 -38.46 -7.77 2.44
C ILE A 193 -38.78 -9.20 2.84
N HIS A 194 -37.78 -9.96 3.31
CA HIS A 194 -37.96 -11.35 3.73
C HIS A 194 -38.97 -11.49 4.88
N GLN A 195 -38.90 -10.61 5.89
CA GLN A 195 -39.86 -10.58 6.99
C GLN A 195 -41.28 -10.25 6.53
N ALA A 196 -41.44 -9.34 5.57
CA ALA A 196 -42.74 -9.02 4.98
C ALA A 196 -43.31 -10.20 4.17
N GLU A 197 -42.48 -10.89 3.39
CA GLU A 197 -42.86 -12.09 2.65
C GLU A 197 -43.29 -13.22 3.60
N LEU A 198 -42.54 -13.43 4.69
CA LEU A 198 -42.87 -14.44 5.69
C LEU A 198 -44.19 -14.11 6.42
N ALA A 199 -44.43 -12.84 6.75
CA ALA A 199 -45.67 -12.39 7.37
C ALA A 199 -46.88 -12.56 6.44
N GLU A 200 -46.72 -12.24 5.16
CA GLU A 200 -47.78 -12.45 4.15
C GLU A 200 -48.08 -13.93 3.96
N GLN A 201 -47.04 -14.77 3.88
CA GLN A 201 -47.20 -16.22 3.76
C GLN A 201 -47.93 -16.80 4.98
N ALA A 202 -47.57 -16.37 6.19
CA ALA A 202 -48.25 -16.77 7.41
C ALA A 202 -49.74 -16.34 7.42
N ARG A 203 -50.06 -15.16 6.85
CA ARG A 203 -51.45 -14.71 6.72
C ARG A 203 -52.25 -15.61 5.77
N ILE A 204 -51.68 -15.95 4.62
CA ILE A 204 -52.29 -16.83 3.62
C ILE A 204 -52.52 -18.23 4.21
N ASP A 205 -51.54 -18.79 4.93
CA ASP A 205 -51.66 -20.14 5.50
C ASP A 205 -52.68 -20.18 6.65
N ALA A 206 -52.76 -19.13 7.47
CA ALA A 206 -53.81 -19.02 8.50
C ALA A 206 -55.22 -18.92 7.89
N GLU A 207 -55.37 -18.23 6.76
CA GLU A 207 -56.65 -18.15 6.04
C GLU A 207 -57.04 -19.49 5.41
N ARG A 208 -56.08 -20.21 4.81
CA ARG A 208 -56.28 -21.55 4.27
C ARG A 208 -56.70 -22.57 5.33
N GLU A 209 -56.11 -22.51 6.52
CA GLU A 209 -56.45 -23.43 7.61
C GLU A 209 -57.86 -23.15 8.15
N LYS A 210 -58.29 -21.88 8.23
CA LYS A 210 -59.68 -21.54 8.58
C LYS A 210 -60.68 -22.11 7.58
N ILE A 211 -60.42 -21.96 6.28
CA ILE A 211 -61.29 -22.51 5.22
C ILE A 211 -61.36 -24.04 5.27
N ARG A 212 -60.31 -24.72 5.73
CA ARG A 212 -60.31 -26.19 5.87
C ARG A 212 -61.14 -26.69 7.05
N GLN A 213 -61.34 -25.86 8.07
CA GLN A 213 -62.05 -26.21 9.30
C GLN A 213 -63.55 -25.88 9.26
N GLU A 214 -64.02 -25.17 8.22
CA GLU A 214 -65.44 -24.94 7.88
C GLU A 214 -65.96 -25.99 6.89
#